data_AF-A0A356NDY5-F1
#
_entry.id   AF-A0A356NDY5-F1
#
_cell.length_a   1.000
_cell.length_b   1.000
_cell.length_c   1.000
_cell.angle_alpha   90.00
_cell.angle_beta   90.00
_cell.angle_gamma   90.00
#
_symmetry.space_group_name_H-M   'P 1'
#
loop_
_entity.id
_entity.type
_entity.pdbx_description
1 polymer ?
#
loop_
_entity_poly.entity_id
_entity_poly.type
_entity_poly.pdbx_seq_one_letter_code
_entity_poly.pdbx_strand_id
1 'polypeptide(L)'
;MGLIIAAPRSGSGKTLLSLCLTAALRQRGLTVQTFKTGPDYLDSQLLGALSGRPCRNLDPLLCGEPWLRAAFRHWGGAADACLVEGVMGLYDGLGPSQEASTAHVARLLNLPLLFVVDAARQGASIRALVAGFRDQAPELPWCGVVLNGVGSQRHRQLLTAALESTGLPVLGVLPRTGAMALPSRHLGLLPPAEIHHFQARCQQLAVMALRQLDVDRLLPHLQASSGGPGPSPFLAVSPTDAPPPAGAPGPLLAIAQDQAFCFLYPEQREWLGYYGARTPGWAPPGGQTPPPGAGGVGVPGGLSRTPP
;
A
#
# COMPACT_ATOMS: atom_id res chain seq x y z
N MET A 1 12.39 -11.02 0.69
CA MET A 1 11.44 -10.90 -0.43
C MET A 1 10.26 -10.02 0.01
N GLY A 2 9.26 -9.85 -0.83
CA GLY A 2 8.05 -9.08 -0.55
C GLY A 2 7.09 -9.25 -1.73
N LEU A 3 5.79 -9.09 -1.51
CA LEU A 3 4.78 -9.34 -2.53
C LEU A 3 4.23 -8.03 -3.05
N ILE A 4 4.05 -7.90 -4.37
CA ILE A 4 3.31 -6.77 -4.97
C ILE A 4 1.93 -7.21 -5.46
N ILE A 5 0.89 -6.47 -5.07
CA ILE A 5 -0.48 -6.68 -5.54
C ILE A 5 -0.75 -5.74 -6.71
N ALA A 6 -1.15 -6.31 -7.84
CA ALA A 6 -1.53 -5.55 -9.03
C ALA A 6 -2.92 -5.96 -9.53
N ALA A 7 -3.49 -5.18 -10.45
CA ALA A 7 -4.81 -5.43 -11.02
C ALA A 7 -4.92 -4.92 -12.46
N PRO A 8 -5.95 -5.33 -13.22
CA PRO A 8 -6.20 -4.78 -14.55
C PRO A 8 -6.52 -3.28 -14.55
N ARG A 9 -7.16 -2.79 -13.48
CA ARG A 9 -7.61 -1.39 -13.34
C ARG A 9 -7.85 -0.99 -11.89
N SER A 10 -8.10 0.30 -11.66
CA SER A 10 -8.65 0.80 -10.39
C SER A 10 -10.00 0.16 -10.06
N GLY A 11 -10.24 -0.09 -8.78
CA GLY A 11 -11.49 -0.69 -8.27
C GLY A 11 -11.58 -2.22 -8.37
N SER A 12 -10.57 -2.92 -8.89
CA SER A 12 -10.60 -4.40 -8.98
C SER A 12 -10.49 -5.12 -7.62
N GLY A 13 -10.13 -4.42 -6.54
CA GLY A 13 -10.01 -4.98 -5.20
C GLY A 13 -8.60 -5.05 -4.61
N LYS A 14 -7.62 -4.33 -5.17
CA LYS A 14 -6.24 -4.26 -4.63
C LYS A 14 -6.23 -3.94 -3.15
N THR A 15 -6.83 -2.82 -2.77
CA THR A 15 -6.85 -2.34 -1.37
C THR A 15 -7.57 -3.32 -0.43
N LEU A 16 -8.68 -3.92 -0.86
CA LEU A 16 -9.34 -4.95 -0.07
C LEU A 16 -8.42 -6.14 0.18
N LEU A 17 -7.75 -6.64 -0.87
CA LEU A 17 -6.82 -7.75 -0.77
C LEU A 17 -5.60 -7.38 0.10
N SER A 18 -5.05 -6.19 -0.05
CA SER A 18 -3.92 -5.72 0.77
C SER A 18 -4.27 -5.68 2.24
N LEU A 19 -5.44 -5.12 2.58
CA LEU A 19 -5.92 -5.05 3.95
C LEU A 19 -6.22 -6.44 4.52
N CYS A 20 -6.80 -7.34 3.72
CA CYS A 20 -7.05 -8.74 4.08
C CYS A 20 -5.75 -9.47 4.45
N LEU A 21 -4.75 -9.41 3.57
CA LEU A 21 -3.47 -10.08 3.79
C LEU A 21 -2.74 -9.48 4.98
N THR A 22 -2.68 -8.15 5.08
CA THR A 22 -2.05 -7.48 6.22
C THR A 22 -2.73 -7.89 7.52
N ALA A 23 -4.07 -7.97 7.55
CA ALA A 23 -4.82 -8.36 8.74
C ALA A 23 -4.58 -9.82 9.14
N ALA A 24 -4.56 -10.74 8.17
CA ALA A 24 -4.24 -12.14 8.41
C ALA A 24 -2.83 -12.36 8.97
N LEU A 25 -1.83 -11.68 8.39
CA LEU A 25 -0.45 -11.78 8.85
C LEU A 25 -0.29 -11.21 10.27
N ARG A 26 -0.93 -10.07 10.56
CA ARG A 26 -0.98 -9.49 11.91
C ARG A 26 -1.66 -10.43 12.90
N GLN A 27 -2.76 -11.10 12.50
CA GLN A 27 -3.42 -12.10 13.34
C GLN A 27 -2.53 -13.33 13.61
N ARG A 28 -1.62 -13.67 12.69
CA ARG A 28 -0.58 -14.69 12.89
C ARG A 28 0.62 -14.20 13.71
N GLY A 29 0.56 -12.98 14.25
CA GLY A 29 1.62 -12.40 15.09
C GLY A 29 2.81 -11.84 14.31
N LEU A 30 2.74 -11.75 12.97
CA LEU A 30 3.83 -11.23 12.14
C LEU A 30 3.80 -9.70 12.09
N THR A 31 4.98 -9.10 12.11
CA THR A 31 5.15 -7.69 11.74
C THR A 31 5.09 -7.53 10.23
N VAL A 32 4.32 -6.56 9.75
CA VAL A 32 4.12 -6.33 8.31
C VAL A 32 4.55 -4.91 7.98
N GLN A 33 5.48 -4.77 7.05
CA GLN A 33 5.77 -3.48 6.43
C GLN A 33 4.97 -3.35 5.15
N THR A 34 4.00 -2.44 5.16
CA THR A 34 3.22 -2.12 3.97
C THR A 34 3.88 -1.00 3.17
N PHE A 35 3.70 -1.07 1.87
CA PHE A 35 4.14 -0.05 0.92
C PHE A 35 3.01 0.24 -0.05
N LYS A 36 2.99 1.45 -0.60
CA LYS A 36 2.05 1.89 -1.63
C LYS A 36 2.84 2.50 -2.78
N THR A 37 2.61 2.02 -3.98
CA THR A 37 3.01 2.74 -5.20
C THR A 37 1.96 3.82 -5.48
N GLY A 38 2.35 4.92 -6.13
CA GLY A 38 1.39 5.99 -6.46
C GLY A 38 1.34 7.09 -5.40
N PRO A 39 0.82 8.28 -5.76
CA PRO A 39 0.63 9.40 -4.85
C PRO A 39 -0.65 9.28 -4.00
N ASP A 40 -0.90 8.12 -3.36
CA ASP A 40 -2.12 7.87 -2.57
C ASP A 40 -1.88 8.03 -1.06
N TYR A 41 -2.68 8.88 -0.42
CA TYR A 41 -2.63 9.12 1.03
C TYR A 41 -3.56 8.22 1.84
N LEU A 42 -4.71 7.82 1.30
CA LEU A 42 -5.80 7.19 2.06
C LEU A 42 -5.59 5.68 2.18
N ASP A 43 -5.20 5.04 1.07
CA ASP A 43 -4.78 3.64 1.07
C ASP A 43 -3.59 3.47 2.03
N SER A 44 -2.61 4.37 1.95
CA SER A 44 -1.43 4.39 2.83
C SER A 44 -1.79 4.56 4.30
N GLN A 45 -2.72 5.46 4.63
CA GLN A 45 -3.20 5.62 6.01
C GLN A 45 -3.91 4.37 6.54
N LEU A 46 -4.74 3.72 5.72
CA LEU A 46 -5.45 2.49 6.12
C LEU A 46 -4.50 1.32 6.33
N LEU A 47 -3.58 1.10 5.39
CA LEU A 47 -2.54 0.09 5.52
C LEU A 47 -1.65 0.35 6.73
N GLY A 48 -1.31 1.62 6.98
CA GLY A 48 -0.49 2.00 8.12
C GLY A 48 -1.18 1.77 9.46
N ALA A 49 -2.45 2.18 9.58
CA ALA A 49 -3.26 1.96 10.78
C ALA A 49 -3.47 0.46 11.07
N LEU A 50 -3.64 -0.37 10.03
CA LEU A 50 -3.88 -1.79 10.18
C LEU A 50 -2.59 -2.58 10.49
N SER A 51 -1.48 -2.26 9.80
CA SER A 51 -0.18 -2.88 10.07
C SER A 51 0.44 -2.46 11.40
N GLY A 52 0.05 -1.30 11.93
CA GLY A 52 0.64 -0.69 13.12
C GLY A 52 2.00 -0.02 12.85
N ARG A 53 2.35 0.20 11.59
CA ARG A 53 3.59 0.86 11.14
C ARG A 53 3.25 1.82 10.00
N PRO A 54 4.02 2.89 9.75
CA PRO A 54 3.76 3.75 8.60
C PRO A 54 3.83 2.95 7.29
N CYS A 55 2.80 3.09 6.44
CA CYS A 55 2.87 2.60 5.07
C CYS A 55 3.78 3.52 4.27
N ARG A 56 4.76 2.93 3.57
CA ARG A 56 5.82 3.69 2.90
C ARG A 56 5.52 3.92 1.43
N ASN A 57 5.84 5.11 0.93
CA ASN A 57 5.63 5.44 -0.48
C ASN A 57 6.77 4.89 -1.36
N LEU A 58 6.41 4.21 -2.44
CA LEU A 58 7.30 3.66 -3.46
C LEU A 58 6.96 4.17 -4.88
N ASP A 59 6.47 5.40 -5.01
CA ASP A 59 6.16 6.05 -6.28
C ASP A 59 7.44 6.57 -6.96
N PRO A 60 7.84 6.03 -8.13
CA PRO A 60 9.06 6.47 -8.79
C PRO A 60 9.05 7.94 -9.23
N LEU A 61 7.89 8.54 -9.49
CA LEU A 61 7.80 9.96 -9.90
C LEU A 61 8.02 10.90 -8.72
N LEU A 62 7.51 10.54 -7.54
CA LEU A 62 7.63 11.38 -6.35
C LEU A 62 9.05 11.38 -5.77
N CYS A 63 9.70 10.22 -5.72
CA CYS A 63 10.92 10.05 -4.94
C CYS A 63 12.11 9.46 -5.73
N GLY A 64 11.89 9.01 -6.96
CA GLY A 64 12.93 8.39 -7.77
C GLY A 64 13.26 6.95 -7.37
N GLU A 65 13.90 6.22 -8.29
CA GLU A 65 14.29 4.82 -8.08
C GLU A 65 15.32 4.60 -6.95
N PRO A 66 16.35 5.47 -6.75
CA PRO A 66 17.32 5.28 -5.67
C PRO A 66 16.66 5.26 -4.29
N TRP A 67 15.76 6.21 -4.05
CA TRP A 67 14.93 6.24 -2.84
C TRP A 67 14.11 4.98 -2.71
N LEU A 68 13.36 4.61 -3.74
CA LEU A 68 12.44 3.48 -3.73
C LEU A 68 13.16 2.19 -3.32
N ARG A 69 14.33 1.92 -3.93
CA ARG A 69 15.16 0.75 -3.61
C ARG A 69 15.67 0.78 -2.17
N ALA A 70 16.15 1.94 -1.71
CA ALA A 70 16.66 2.10 -0.35
C ALA A 70 15.55 1.98 0.69
N ALA A 71 14.41 2.62 0.47
CA ALA A 71 13.21 2.61 1.28
C ALA A 71 12.69 1.18 1.49
N PHE A 72 12.53 0.44 0.39
CA PHE A 72 12.07 -0.95 0.46
C PHE A 72 13.04 -1.83 1.27
N ARG A 73 14.35 -1.69 1.06
CA ARG A 73 15.37 -2.46 1.80
C ARG A 73 15.44 -2.07 3.28
N HIS A 74 15.38 -0.78 3.59
CA HIS A 74 15.49 -0.27 4.95
C HIS A 74 14.29 -0.67 5.79
N TRP A 75 13.08 -0.24 5.40
CA TRP A 75 11.89 -0.52 6.19
C TRP A 75 11.39 -1.95 6.04
N GLY A 76 11.55 -2.54 4.85
CA GLY A 76 11.16 -3.93 4.61
C GLY A 76 12.05 -4.93 5.32
N GLY A 77 13.36 -4.63 5.46
CA GLY A 77 14.28 -5.45 6.26
C GLY A 77 14.05 -5.39 7.77
N ALA A 78 13.16 -4.51 8.25
CA ALA A 78 12.81 -4.33 9.65
C ALA A 78 11.42 -4.93 10.03
N ALA A 79 10.89 -5.84 9.20
CA ALA A 79 9.63 -6.54 9.42
C ALA A 79 9.72 -8.00 8.97
N ASP A 80 8.77 -8.84 9.38
CA ASP A 80 8.72 -10.25 9.00
C ASP A 80 8.16 -10.44 7.58
N ALA A 81 7.23 -9.58 7.17
CA ALA A 81 6.58 -9.61 5.87
C ALA A 81 6.52 -8.22 5.22
N CYS A 82 6.67 -8.19 3.89
CA CYS A 82 6.58 -6.99 3.07
C CYS A 82 5.44 -7.13 2.06
N LEU A 83 4.55 -6.14 2.04
CA LEU A 83 3.43 -6.10 1.10
C LEU A 83 3.37 -4.74 0.39
N VAL A 84 3.46 -4.75 -0.93
CA VAL A 84 3.35 -3.57 -1.79
C VAL A 84 1.99 -3.57 -2.46
N GLU A 85 1.23 -2.51 -2.25
CA GLU A 85 0.00 -2.27 -3.00
C GLU A 85 0.29 -1.43 -4.24
N GLY A 86 -0.11 -1.96 -5.41
CA GLY A 86 -0.04 -1.26 -6.69
C GLY A 86 -1.03 -0.07 -6.81
N VAL A 87 -0.77 0.79 -7.77
CA VAL A 87 -1.63 1.92 -8.18
C VAL A 87 -2.25 1.62 -9.54
N MET A 88 -3.45 2.15 -9.79
CA MET A 88 -4.15 2.06 -11.09
C MET A 88 -4.17 0.62 -11.67
N GLY A 89 -4.12 0.44 -12.99
CA GLY A 89 -3.85 -0.84 -13.64
C GLY A 89 -2.36 -1.18 -13.62
N LEU A 90 -2.04 -2.46 -13.80
CA LEU A 90 -0.66 -2.98 -13.74
C LEU A 90 0.31 -2.20 -14.64
N TYR A 91 -0.12 -1.84 -15.85
CA TYR A 91 0.69 -1.17 -16.87
C TYR A 91 0.46 0.35 -16.93
N ASP A 92 -0.45 0.88 -16.13
CA ASP A 92 -0.81 2.28 -16.18
C ASP A 92 0.30 3.11 -15.52
N GLY A 93 1.10 3.78 -16.36
CA GLY A 93 2.22 4.63 -15.95
C GLY A 93 2.03 6.08 -16.37
N LEU A 94 3.15 6.78 -16.55
CA LEU A 94 3.14 8.17 -17.02
C LEU A 94 2.71 8.23 -18.50
N GLY A 95 1.54 8.82 -18.74
CA GLY A 95 0.97 8.93 -20.08
C GLY A 95 0.73 7.54 -20.71
N PRO A 96 1.14 7.29 -21.96
CA PRO A 96 1.01 5.99 -22.60
C PRO A 96 2.13 5.00 -22.25
N SER A 97 3.10 5.40 -21.42
CA SER A 97 4.25 4.55 -21.05
C SER A 97 3.95 3.70 -19.82
N GLN A 98 4.80 2.69 -19.57
CA GLN A 98 4.79 1.95 -18.31
C GLN A 98 5.69 2.59 -17.24
N GLU A 99 6.29 3.76 -17.49
CA GLU A 99 7.12 4.44 -16.50
C GLU A 99 6.29 4.75 -15.25
N ALA A 100 6.86 4.50 -14.08
CA ALA A 100 6.19 4.61 -12.78
C ALA A 100 4.91 3.77 -12.58
N SER A 101 4.59 2.85 -13.49
CA SER A 101 3.49 1.90 -13.31
C SER A 101 3.79 0.87 -12.20
N THR A 102 2.75 0.15 -11.76
CA THR A 102 2.93 -0.99 -10.85
C THR A 102 3.88 -2.04 -11.43
N ALA A 103 3.85 -2.29 -12.75
CA ALA A 103 4.77 -3.21 -13.42
C ALA A 103 6.22 -2.70 -13.38
N HIS A 104 6.42 -1.39 -13.52
CA HIS A 104 7.74 -0.78 -13.37
C HIS A 104 8.32 -1.04 -11.97
N VAL A 105 7.54 -0.77 -10.92
CA VAL A 105 7.99 -1.02 -9.53
C VAL A 105 8.24 -2.51 -9.27
N ALA A 106 7.38 -3.39 -9.79
CA ALA A 106 7.54 -4.85 -9.68
C ALA A 106 8.87 -5.32 -10.29
N ARG A 107 9.23 -4.83 -11.49
CA ARG A 107 10.53 -5.11 -12.14
C ARG A 107 11.69 -4.54 -11.35
N LEU A 108 11.56 -3.27 -10.93
CA LEU A 108 12.61 -2.55 -10.23
C LEU A 108 13.05 -3.29 -8.96
N LEU A 109 12.09 -3.78 -8.19
CA LEU A 109 12.32 -4.50 -6.94
C LEU A 109 12.37 -6.02 -7.08
N ASN A 110 12.12 -6.54 -8.28
CA ASN A 110 11.99 -7.97 -8.58
C ASN A 110 11.01 -8.69 -7.61
N LEU A 111 9.82 -8.12 -7.44
CA LEU A 111 8.83 -8.63 -6.47
C LEU A 111 7.85 -9.59 -7.13
N PRO A 112 7.60 -10.78 -6.54
CA PRO A 112 6.50 -11.65 -6.90
C PRO A 112 5.18 -10.89 -7.01
N LEU A 113 4.47 -11.09 -8.12
CA LEU A 113 3.26 -10.35 -8.46
C LEU A 113 2.02 -11.20 -8.23
N LEU A 114 1.16 -10.76 -7.32
CA LEU A 114 -0.18 -11.31 -7.09
C LEU A 114 -1.22 -10.45 -7.83
N PHE A 115 -1.92 -11.05 -8.79
CA PHE A 115 -2.86 -10.31 -9.62
C PHE A 115 -4.29 -10.47 -9.11
N VAL A 116 -4.96 -9.36 -8.76
CA VAL A 116 -6.35 -9.38 -8.33
C VAL A 116 -7.27 -8.92 -9.45
N VAL A 117 -8.33 -9.70 -9.70
CA VAL A 117 -9.31 -9.43 -10.74
C VAL A 117 -10.70 -9.33 -10.14
N ASP A 118 -11.44 -8.28 -10.48
CA ASP A 118 -12.88 -8.23 -10.20
C ASP A 118 -13.61 -9.23 -11.11
N ALA A 119 -13.96 -10.37 -10.53
CA ALA A 119 -14.66 -11.45 -11.20
C ALA A 119 -16.18 -11.31 -11.12
N ALA A 120 -16.71 -10.20 -10.60
CA ALA A 120 -18.14 -10.00 -10.54
C ALA A 120 -18.77 -10.03 -11.95
N ARG A 121 -19.75 -10.94 -12.13
CA ARG A 121 -20.49 -11.13 -13.39
C ARG A 121 -19.60 -11.54 -14.56
N GLN A 122 -18.45 -12.16 -14.29
CA GLN A 122 -17.60 -12.76 -15.32
C GLN A 122 -17.85 -14.27 -15.47
N GLY A 123 -17.38 -14.82 -16.58
CA GLY A 123 -17.35 -16.26 -16.84
C GLY A 123 -15.99 -16.65 -17.42
N ALA A 124 -15.97 -17.46 -18.46
CA ALA A 124 -14.72 -17.91 -19.10
C ALA A 124 -13.85 -16.76 -19.66
N SER A 125 -14.43 -15.60 -19.98
CA SER A 125 -13.70 -14.43 -20.50
C SER A 125 -12.62 -13.90 -19.56
N ILE A 126 -12.71 -14.21 -18.25
CA ILE A 126 -11.65 -13.88 -17.28
C ILE A 126 -10.29 -14.44 -17.70
N ARG A 127 -10.28 -15.57 -18.42
CA ARG A 127 -9.07 -16.18 -18.96
C ARG A 127 -8.35 -15.27 -19.94
N ALA A 128 -9.09 -14.68 -20.88
CA ALA A 128 -8.51 -13.78 -21.88
C ALA A 128 -7.89 -12.55 -21.21
N LEU A 129 -8.56 -12.03 -20.18
CA LEU A 129 -8.04 -10.93 -19.38
C LEU A 129 -6.75 -11.32 -18.65
N VAL A 130 -6.76 -12.39 -17.86
CA VAL A 130 -5.58 -12.81 -17.07
C VAL A 130 -4.41 -13.21 -17.98
N ALA A 131 -4.66 -14.02 -19.02
CA ALA A 131 -3.63 -14.44 -19.95
C ALA A 131 -3.05 -13.24 -20.71
N GLY A 132 -3.88 -12.31 -21.21
CA GLY A 132 -3.41 -11.13 -21.92
C GLY A 132 -2.51 -10.25 -21.07
N PHE A 133 -2.87 -10.02 -19.80
CA PHE A 133 -2.00 -9.29 -18.88
C PHE A 133 -0.70 -10.06 -18.63
N ARG A 134 -0.74 -11.35 -18.31
CA ARG A 134 0.46 -12.19 -18.11
C ARG A 134 1.39 -12.19 -19.33
N ASP A 135 0.83 -12.37 -20.52
CA ASP A 135 1.58 -12.55 -21.77
C ASP A 135 2.23 -11.26 -22.27
N GLN A 136 1.70 -10.10 -21.85
CA GLN A 136 2.30 -8.80 -22.15
C GLN A 136 3.56 -8.51 -21.31
N ALA A 137 3.70 -9.15 -20.14
CA ALA A 137 4.89 -9.02 -19.29
C ALA A 137 5.30 -10.38 -18.70
N PRO A 138 5.75 -11.32 -19.55
CA PRO A 138 6.13 -12.67 -19.11
C PRO A 138 7.39 -12.66 -18.23
N GLU A 139 8.15 -11.57 -18.22
CA GLU A 139 9.34 -11.39 -17.39
C GLU A 139 9.02 -11.09 -15.93
N LEU A 140 7.79 -10.65 -15.62
CA LEU A 140 7.38 -10.41 -14.24
C LEU A 140 7.25 -11.74 -13.48
N PRO A 141 7.66 -11.82 -12.21
CA PRO A 141 7.54 -13.04 -11.40
C PRO A 141 6.10 -13.24 -10.91
N TRP A 142 5.18 -13.62 -11.81
CA TRP A 142 3.79 -13.91 -11.48
C TRP A 142 3.68 -15.04 -10.46
N CYS A 143 3.06 -14.79 -9.29
CA CYS A 143 2.88 -15.81 -8.26
C CYS A 143 1.48 -16.44 -8.28
N GLY A 144 0.48 -15.73 -8.81
CA GLY A 144 -0.89 -16.25 -8.92
C GLY A 144 -1.94 -15.17 -9.07
N VAL A 145 -3.20 -15.59 -8.96
CA VAL A 145 -4.39 -14.75 -9.12
C VAL A 145 -5.30 -14.83 -7.90
N VAL A 146 -5.89 -13.71 -7.51
CA VAL A 146 -7.02 -13.66 -6.57
C VAL A 146 -8.27 -13.16 -7.30
N LEU A 147 -9.37 -13.88 -7.11
CA LEU A 147 -10.67 -13.53 -7.68
C LEU A 147 -11.48 -12.73 -6.67
N ASN A 148 -11.86 -11.51 -7.00
CA ASN A 148 -12.70 -10.66 -6.16
C ASN A 148 -14.15 -10.65 -6.65
N GLY A 149 -15.12 -10.49 -5.74
CA GLY A 149 -16.53 -10.31 -6.11
C GLY A 149 -17.24 -11.59 -6.59
N VAL A 150 -16.75 -12.77 -6.21
CA VAL A 150 -17.34 -14.06 -6.60
C VAL A 150 -18.64 -14.32 -5.83
N GLY A 151 -19.69 -14.68 -6.56
CA GLY A 151 -21.07 -14.74 -6.04
C GLY A 151 -21.54 -16.10 -5.52
N SER A 152 -20.91 -17.21 -5.92
CA SER A 152 -21.32 -18.55 -5.50
C SER A 152 -20.20 -19.58 -5.70
N GLN A 153 -20.36 -20.76 -5.10
CA GLN A 153 -19.40 -21.87 -5.27
C GLN A 153 -19.33 -22.35 -6.73
N ARG A 154 -20.46 -22.42 -7.44
CA ARG A 154 -20.50 -22.75 -8.87
C ARG A 154 -19.71 -21.73 -9.69
N HIS A 155 -19.88 -20.45 -9.38
CA HIS A 155 -19.14 -19.38 -10.05
C HIS A 155 -17.63 -19.50 -9.79
N ARG A 156 -17.21 -19.78 -8.54
CA ARG A 156 -15.81 -20.06 -8.20
C ARG A 156 -15.22 -21.20 -9.04
N GLN A 157 -15.92 -22.33 -9.13
CA GLN A 157 -15.46 -23.50 -9.90
C GLN A 157 -15.28 -23.15 -11.38
N LEU A 158 -16.25 -22.47 -11.97
CA LEU A 158 -16.19 -22.03 -13.37
C LEU A 158 -14.99 -21.13 -13.64
N LEU A 159 -14.76 -20.12 -12.79
CA LEU A 159 -13.65 -19.19 -12.97
C LEU A 159 -12.29 -19.86 -12.75
N THR A 160 -12.19 -20.75 -11.76
CA THR A 160 -10.96 -21.48 -11.46
C THR A 160 -10.58 -22.38 -12.64
N ALA A 161 -11.54 -23.16 -13.15
CA ALA A 161 -11.33 -24.03 -14.31
C ALA A 161 -10.95 -23.22 -15.57
N ALA A 162 -11.57 -22.05 -15.78
CA ALA A 162 -11.21 -21.18 -16.90
C ALA A 162 -9.76 -20.67 -16.82
N LEU A 163 -9.18 -20.56 -15.62
CA LEU A 163 -7.82 -20.06 -15.39
C LEU A 163 -6.74 -21.16 -15.38
N GLU A 164 -7.10 -22.44 -15.33
CA GLU A 164 -6.13 -23.56 -15.30
C GLU A 164 -5.12 -23.47 -16.46
N SER A 165 -5.60 -23.19 -17.67
CA SER A 165 -4.73 -23.11 -18.85
C SER A 165 -3.83 -21.85 -18.89
N THR A 166 -4.00 -20.92 -17.94
CA THR A 166 -3.09 -19.78 -17.79
C THR A 166 -1.84 -20.14 -16.99
N GLY A 167 -1.78 -21.33 -16.38
CA GLY A 167 -0.65 -21.73 -15.53
C GLY A 167 -0.46 -20.87 -14.27
N LEU A 168 -1.33 -19.88 -14.03
CA LEU A 168 -1.32 -19.09 -12.81
C LEU A 168 -2.27 -19.72 -11.78
N PRO A 169 -1.79 -20.10 -10.59
CA PRO A 169 -2.66 -20.67 -9.57
C PRO A 169 -3.63 -19.61 -9.06
N VAL A 170 -4.88 -20.01 -8.83
CA VAL A 170 -5.83 -19.20 -8.05
C VAL A 170 -5.49 -19.36 -6.58
N LEU A 171 -4.93 -18.32 -5.97
CA LEU A 171 -4.47 -18.29 -4.58
C LEU A 171 -5.51 -17.73 -3.61
N GLY A 172 -6.70 -17.40 -4.10
CA GLY A 172 -7.80 -16.99 -3.24
C GLY A 172 -9.02 -16.49 -3.99
N VAL A 173 -10.15 -16.50 -3.29
CA VAL A 173 -11.45 -16.09 -3.84
C VAL A 173 -12.22 -15.26 -2.82
N LEU A 174 -12.20 -13.94 -2.98
CA LEU A 174 -12.96 -13.04 -2.14
C LEU A 174 -14.44 -13.02 -2.60
N PRO A 175 -15.39 -13.29 -1.70
CA PRO A 175 -16.80 -13.28 -2.02
C PRO A 175 -17.30 -11.87 -2.32
N ARG A 176 -18.44 -11.77 -2.98
CA ARG A 176 -19.16 -10.51 -3.10
C ARG A 176 -19.75 -10.12 -1.74
N THR A 177 -19.06 -9.26 -1.00
CA THR A 177 -19.49 -8.81 0.34
C THR A 177 -19.78 -7.32 0.34
N GLY A 178 -21.08 -6.96 0.33
CA GLY A 178 -21.50 -5.57 0.53
C GLY A 178 -21.19 -5.03 1.93
N ALA A 179 -21.22 -5.89 2.95
CA ALA A 179 -20.94 -5.51 4.35
C ALA A 179 -19.46 -5.19 4.62
N MET A 180 -18.55 -5.69 3.79
CA MET A 180 -17.09 -5.48 3.88
C MET A 180 -16.60 -4.42 2.89
N ALA A 181 -17.51 -3.70 2.24
CA ALA A 181 -17.15 -2.57 1.41
C ALA A 181 -16.36 -1.57 2.26
N LEU A 182 -15.16 -1.22 1.81
CA LEU A 182 -14.36 -0.18 2.44
C LEU A 182 -15.15 1.13 2.30
N PRO A 183 -15.50 1.80 3.40
CA PRO A 183 -16.31 3.01 3.33
C PRO A 183 -15.53 4.07 2.56
N SER A 184 -16.22 4.74 1.64
CA SER A 184 -15.66 5.73 0.74
C SER A 184 -16.58 6.94 0.60
N ARG A 185 -16.01 8.06 0.18
CA ARG A 185 -16.70 9.30 -0.22
C ARG A 185 -16.17 9.79 -1.56
N HIS A 186 -16.61 10.97 -2.01
CA HIS A 186 -16.28 11.56 -3.31
C HIS A 186 -14.78 11.58 -3.68
N LEU A 187 -13.88 11.54 -2.68
CA LEU A 187 -12.42 11.59 -2.86
C LEU A 187 -11.69 10.29 -2.47
N GLY A 188 -12.39 9.14 -2.44
CA GLY A 188 -11.79 7.85 -2.13
C GLY A 188 -12.17 7.30 -0.76
N LEU A 189 -11.36 6.38 -0.23
CA LEU A 189 -11.65 5.70 1.04
C LEU A 189 -11.71 6.69 2.22
N LEU A 190 -12.49 6.38 3.25
CA LEU A 190 -12.46 7.19 4.47
C LEU A 190 -11.11 7.01 5.20
N PRO A 191 -10.54 8.07 5.78
CA PRO A 191 -9.40 7.95 6.69
C PRO A 191 -9.72 6.99 7.85
N PRO A 192 -8.72 6.29 8.41
CA PRO A 192 -8.94 5.32 9.51
C PRO A 192 -9.71 5.92 10.69
N ALA A 193 -9.42 7.18 11.03
CA ALA A 193 -10.07 7.89 12.14
C ALA A 193 -11.57 8.14 11.94
N GLU A 194 -12.07 8.06 10.70
CA GLU A 194 -13.48 8.24 10.36
C GLU A 194 -14.21 6.90 10.16
N ILE A 195 -13.50 5.78 10.21
CA ILE A 195 -14.11 4.45 10.05
C ILE A 195 -14.65 3.96 11.39
N HIS A 196 -15.97 3.95 11.52
CA HIS A 196 -16.65 3.34 12.66
C HIS A 196 -16.26 1.87 12.82
N HIS A 197 -15.93 1.50 14.06
CA HIS A 197 -15.52 0.16 14.47
C HIS A 197 -14.33 -0.40 13.65
N PHE A 198 -13.35 0.45 13.31
CA PHE A 198 -12.18 0.08 12.51
C PHE A 198 -11.51 -1.24 12.96
N GLN A 199 -11.24 -1.39 14.26
CA GLN A 199 -10.62 -2.61 14.81
C GLN A 199 -11.46 -3.87 14.56
N ALA A 200 -12.78 -3.81 14.76
CA ALA A 200 -13.67 -4.94 14.48
C ALA A 200 -13.67 -5.29 12.99
N ARG A 201 -13.62 -4.29 12.11
CA ARG A 201 -13.49 -4.49 10.65
C ARG A 201 -12.14 -5.15 10.30
N CYS A 202 -11.04 -4.74 10.92
CA CYS A 202 -9.73 -5.40 10.75
C CYS A 202 -9.79 -6.89 11.13
N GLN A 203 -10.47 -7.24 12.23
CA GLN A 203 -10.66 -8.63 12.63
C GLN A 203 -11.49 -9.41 11.60
N GLN A 204 -12.57 -8.81 11.08
CA GLN A 204 -13.37 -9.42 10.02
C GLN A 204 -12.57 -9.66 8.73
N LEU A 205 -11.69 -8.72 8.36
CA LEU A 205 -10.79 -8.85 7.22
C LEU A 205 -9.82 -10.02 7.42
N ALA A 206 -9.25 -10.16 8.62
CA ALA A 206 -8.33 -11.25 8.94
C ALA A 206 -9.03 -12.62 8.87
N VAL A 207 -10.23 -12.74 9.45
CA VAL A 207 -11.06 -13.97 9.36
C VAL A 207 -11.41 -14.30 7.92
N MET A 208 -11.79 -13.30 7.11
CA MET A 208 -12.10 -13.52 5.70
C MET A 208 -10.87 -13.99 4.94
N ALA A 209 -9.73 -13.33 5.12
CA ALA A 209 -8.47 -13.67 4.48
C ALA A 209 -8.05 -15.11 4.80
N LEU A 210 -8.06 -15.52 6.07
CA LEU A 210 -7.68 -16.88 6.49
C LEU A 210 -8.62 -17.97 5.96
N ARG A 211 -9.86 -17.63 5.61
CA ARG A 211 -10.83 -18.56 5.02
C ARG A 211 -10.79 -18.62 3.50
N GLN A 212 -10.49 -17.49 2.86
CA GLN A 212 -10.70 -17.29 1.42
C GLN A 212 -9.41 -17.23 0.60
N LEU A 213 -8.28 -17.01 1.26
CA LEU A 213 -6.95 -16.92 0.63
C LEU A 213 -6.09 -18.09 1.10
N ASP A 214 -5.25 -18.59 0.21
CA ASP A 214 -4.21 -19.56 0.53
C ASP A 214 -3.00 -18.83 1.11
N VAL A 215 -3.15 -18.37 2.35
CA VAL A 215 -2.14 -17.56 3.06
C VAL A 215 -0.82 -18.33 3.21
N ASP A 216 -0.88 -19.65 3.35
CA ASP A 216 0.30 -20.49 3.51
C ASP A 216 1.14 -20.54 2.22
N ARG A 217 0.50 -20.62 1.05
CA ARG A 217 1.21 -20.50 -0.24
C ARG A 217 1.68 -19.07 -0.54
N LEU A 218 1.02 -18.05 0.00
CA LEU A 218 1.42 -16.66 -0.17
C LEU A 218 2.59 -16.25 0.75
N LEU A 219 2.70 -16.85 1.93
CA LEU A 219 3.66 -16.45 2.95
C LEU A 219 5.12 -16.45 2.47
N PRO A 220 5.63 -17.45 1.71
CA PRO A 220 6.98 -17.42 1.18
C PRO A 220 7.27 -16.23 0.26
N HIS A 221 6.26 -15.71 -0.45
CA HIS A 221 6.41 -14.53 -1.31
C HIS A 221 6.43 -13.22 -0.51
N LEU A 222 5.80 -13.22 0.67
CA LEU A 222 5.69 -12.07 1.56
C LEU A 222 6.92 -11.88 2.46
N GLN A 223 7.64 -12.95 2.78
CA GLN A 223 8.77 -12.92 3.72
C GLN A 223 9.82 -11.88 3.35
N ALA A 224 10.17 -11.01 4.30
CA ALA A 224 11.24 -10.02 4.15
C ALA A 224 12.59 -10.64 3.79
N SER A 225 13.52 -9.84 3.25
CA SER A 225 14.86 -10.35 2.91
C SER A 225 15.65 -10.64 4.19
N SER A 226 16.38 -11.75 4.24
CA SER A 226 17.10 -12.26 5.43
C SER A 226 18.36 -11.46 5.81
N GLY A 227 18.47 -10.19 5.41
CA GLY A 227 19.65 -9.34 5.61
C GLY A 227 19.50 -8.25 6.67
N GLY A 228 18.34 -8.16 7.33
CA GLY A 228 18.01 -7.04 8.22
C GLY A 228 17.77 -5.73 7.44
N PRO A 229 17.53 -4.61 8.16
CA PRO A 229 17.30 -3.31 7.53
C PRO A 229 18.56 -2.81 6.84
N GLY A 230 18.41 -2.36 5.58
CA GLY A 230 19.45 -1.63 4.86
C GLY A 230 19.78 -0.25 5.48
N PRO A 231 20.72 0.51 4.89
CA PRO A 231 21.03 1.88 5.35
C PRO A 231 19.81 2.80 5.22
N SER A 232 19.83 3.92 5.95
CA SER A 232 18.78 4.94 5.87
C SER A 232 18.54 5.38 4.41
N PRO A 233 17.29 5.43 3.95
CA PRO A 233 16.99 5.83 2.58
C PRO A 233 17.29 7.31 2.32
N PHE A 234 17.37 8.14 3.36
CA PHE A 234 17.75 9.55 3.25
C PHE A 234 19.17 9.74 2.70
N LEU A 235 20.08 8.79 2.98
CA LEU A 235 21.44 8.78 2.42
C LEU A 235 21.46 8.46 0.91
N ALA A 236 20.44 7.77 0.40
CA ALA A 236 20.39 7.39 -1.02
C ALA A 236 20.02 8.56 -1.93
N VAL A 237 19.38 9.61 -1.39
CA VAL A 237 18.96 10.82 -2.13
C VAL A 237 19.86 12.02 -1.87
N SER A 238 20.52 12.07 -0.71
CA SER A 238 21.42 13.15 -0.30
C SER A 238 22.70 12.58 0.34
N PRO A 239 23.59 11.95 -0.45
CA PRO A 239 24.77 11.25 0.08
C PRO A 239 25.82 12.20 0.69
N THR A 240 25.80 13.47 0.32
CA THR A 240 26.75 14.50 0.78
C THR A 240 26.27 15.25 2.03
N ASP A 241 25.00 15.13 2.39
CA ASP A 241 24.43 15.88 3.51
C ASP A 241 24.56 15.04 4.78
N ALA A 242 25.54 15.38 5.61
CA ALA A 242 25.67 14.78 6.93
C ALA A 242 24.53 15.31 7.84
N PRO A 243 23.85 14.44 8.61
CA PRO A 243 22.93 14.92 9.62
C PRO A 243 23.69 15.81 10.62
N PRO A 244 23.04 16.84 11.18
CA PRO A 244 23.68 17.73 12.12
C PRO A 244 24.18 16.98 13.37
N PRO A 245 25.18 17.51 14.10
CA PRO A 245 25.65 16.91 15.33
C PRO A 245 24.51 16.68 16.33
N ALA A 246 24.55 15.54 17.02
CA ALA A 246 23.55 15.20 18.03
C ALA A 246 23.51 16.29 19.14
N GLY A 247 22.31 16.78 19.44
CA GLY A 247 22.06 17.72 20.54
C GLY A 247 21.99 19.21 20.16
N ALA A 248 22.26 19.60 18.91
CA ALA A 248 21.99 20.96 18.46
C ALA A 248 20.46 21.20 18.35
N PRO A 249 19.91 22.29 18.91
CA PRO A 249 18.48 22.58 18.76
C PRO A 249 18.22 23.03 17.32
N GLY A 250 17.82 22.08 16.47
CA GLY A 250 17.46 22.40 15.09
C GLY A 250 16.17 23.21 14.99
N PRO A 251 15.89 23.74 13.78
CA PRO A 251 14.78 24.65 13.54
C PRO A 251 13.44 24.00 13.90
N LEU A 252 12.52 24.80 14.43
CA LEU A 252 11.16 24.37 14.74
C LEU A 252 10.24 24.70 13.56
N LEU A 253 9.70 23.68 12.89
CA LEU A 253 8.79 23.80 11.76
C LEU A 253 7.43 23.21 12.13
N ALA A 254 6.44 24.05 12.44
CA ALA A 254 5.13 23.58 12.86
C ALA A 254 4.33 23.04 11.67
N ILE A 255 3.90 21.78 11.72
CA ILE A 255 3.16 21.16 10.61
C ILE A 255 1.69 21.02 11.00
N ALA A 256 0.79 21.65 10.25
CA ALA A 256 -0.65 21.51 10.47
C ALA A 256 -1.04 20.02 10.30
N GLN A 257 -1.78 19.49 11.27
CA GLN A 257 -2.21 18.10 11.29
C GLN A 257 -3.50 17.94 12.06
N ASP A 258 -4.56 17.62 11.33
CA ASP A 258 -5.86 17.22 11.86
C ASP A 258 -6.62 16.44 10.77
N GLN A 259 -7.94 16.32 10.90
CA GLN A 259 -8.79 15.68 9.87
C GLN A 259 -8.75 16.43 8.52
N ALA A 260 -8.64 17.75 8.53
CA ALA A 260 -8.61 18.59 7.33
C ALA A 260 -7.21 18.69 6.70
N PHE A 261 -6.16 18.43 7.48
CA PHE A 261 -4.75 18.51 7.10
C PHE A 261 -4.06 17.16 7.28
N CYS A 262 -4.58 16.13 6.61
CA CYS A 262 -4.16 14.74 6.76
C CYS A 262 -3.39 14.14 5.57
N PHE A 263 -3.16 14.89 4.49
CA PHE A 263 -2.38 14.43 3.33
C PHE A 263 -0.91 14.75 3.49
N LEU A 264 -0.27 14.01 4.39
CA LEU A 264 1.15 14.13 4.71
C LEU A 264 1.81 12.77 4.62
N TYR A 265 2.91 12.68 3.87
CA TYR A 265 3.73 11.48 3.86
C TYR A 265 4.60 11.42 5.12
N PRO A 266 4.64 10.31 5.86
CA PRO A 266 5.50 10.15 7.03
C PRO A 266 6.95 10.54 6.76
N GLU A 267 7.43 10.22 5.55
CA GLU A 267 8.79 10.44 5.10
C GLU A 267 9.17 11.92 5.02
N GLN A 268 8.20 12.84 4.85
CA GLN A 268 8.48 14.29 4.84
C GLN A 268 8.93 14.78 6.22
N ARG A 269 8.25 14.35 7.29
CA ARG A 269 8.65 14.70 8.67
C ARG A 269 9.91 13.97 9.09
N GLU A 270 10.03 12.69 8.71
CA GLU A 270 11.23 11.90 9.01
C GLU A 270 12.46 12.47 8.31
N TRP A 271 12.33 12.97 7.07
CA TRP A 271 13.41 13.66 6.34
C TRP A 271 13.84 14.93 7.07
N LEU A 272 12.88 15.77 7.47
CA LEU A 272 13.16 16.98 8.25
C LEU A 272 13.83 16.64 9.59
N GLY A 273 13.35 15.62 10.29
CA GLY A 273 13.91 15.13 11.54
C GLY A 273 15.31 14.55 11.38
N TYR A 274 15.58 13.85 10.26
CA TYR A 274 16.90 13.35 9.92
C TYR A 274 17.92 14.48 9.80
N TYR A 275 17.51 15.64 9.28
CA TYR A 275 18.32 16.87 9.23
C TYR A 275 18.16 17.78 10.47
N GLY A 276 17.67 17.23 11.58
CA GLY A 276 17.64 17.89 12.89
C GLY A 276 16.48 18.86 13.12
N ALA A 277 15.59 19.06 12.15
CA ALA A 277 14.42 19.91 12.36
C ALA A 277 13.41 19.21 13.28
N ARG A 278 12.75 20.00 14.13
CA ARG A 278 11.67 19.53 15.00
C ARG A 278 10.33 19.92 14.37
N THR A 279 9.44 18.95 14.20
CA THR A 279 8.18 19.16 13.46
C THR A 279 6.92 18.91 14.29
N PRO A 280 6.61 19.73 15.31
CA PRO A 280 5.41 19.55 16.12
C PRO A 280 4.15 19.72 15.27
N GLY A 281 3.14 18.89 15.54
CA GLY A 281 1.80 19.02 14.97
C GLY A 281 1.01 20.14 15.63
N TRP A 282 0.12 20.81 14.88
CA TRP A 282 -0.89 21.73 15.41
C TRP A 282 -2.18 21.64 14.58
N ALA A 283 -3.34 21.99 15.15
CA ALA A 283 -4.63 21.87 14.47
C ALA A 283 -5.29 23.24 14.17
N PRO A 284 -5.04 23.85 13.00
CA PRO A 284 -5.57 25.18 12.64
C PRO A 284 -7.09 25.33 12.73
N PRO A 285 -7.93 24.38 12.25
CA PRO A 285 -9.39 24.54 12.22
C PRO A 285 -10.03 24.60 13.62
N GLY A 286 -9.29 24.25 14.67
CA GLY A 286 -9.72 24.42 16.06
C GLY A 286 -9.28 25.74 16.70
N GLY A 287 -8.71 26.67 15.93
CA GLY A 287 -8.16 27.93 16.45
C GLY A 287 -6.84 27.78 17.19
N GLN A 288 -6.20 26.59 17.15
CA GLN A 288 -4.85 26.43 17.69
C GLN A 288 -3.89 27.30 16.87
N THR A 289 -2.89 27.87 17.54
CA THR A 289 -1.79 28.56 16.88
C THR A 289 -0.57 27.63 16.79
N PRO A 290 0.35 27.89 15.84
CA PRO A 290 1.63 27.20 15.83
C PRO A 290 2.36 27.36 17.17
N PRO A 291 3.13 26.35 17.62
CA PRO A 291 3.91 26.45 18.85
C PRO A 291 4.81 27.69 18.87
N PRO A 292 4.94 28.39 20.01
CA PRO A 292 5.84 29.53 20.15
C PRO A 292 7.27 29.18 19.72
N GLY A 293 7.91 30.09 18.99
CA GLY A 293 9.27 29.90 18.48
C GLY A 293 9.36 29.04 17.20
N ALA A 294 8.22 28.72 16.56
CA ALA A 294 8.23 28.13 15.23
C ALA A 294 8.84 29.13 14.22
N GLY A 295 9.90 28.70 13.53
CA GLY A 295 10.56 29.48 12.47
C GLY A 295 9.88 29.35 11.11
N GLY A 296 8.94 28.42 10.98
CA GLY A 296 8.15 28.20 9.77
C GLY A 296 6.94 27.31 10.04
N VAL A 297 6.00 27.33 9.10
CA VAL A 297 4.76 26.56 9.15
C VAL A 297 4.58 25.78 7.85
N GLY A 298 4.27 24.49 7.95
CA GLY A 298 3.84 23.65 6.83
C GLY A 298 2.35 23.36 6.91
N VAL A 299 1.64 23.54 5.81
CA VAL A 299 0.20 23.26 5.71
C VAL A 299 -0.02 22.23 4.61
N PRO A 300 -0.15 20.93 4.96
CA PRO A 300 -0.38 19.88 3.98
C PRO A 300 -1.79 19.98 3.39
N GLY A 301 -2.09 19.17 2.37
CA GLY A 301 -3.47 19.00 1.90
C GLY A 301 -4.31 18.17 2.88
N GLY A 302 -5.56 17.96 2.52
CA GLY A 302 -6.44 17.01 3.20
C GLY A 302 -7.87 17.13 2.70
N LEU A 303 -8.83 16.73 3.55
CA LEU A 303 -10.23 16.62 3.17
C LEU A 303 -11.04 17.78 3.75
N SER A 304 -11.90 18.37 2.93
CA SER A 304 -12.79 19.42 3.41
C SER A 304 -13.82 18.85 4.39
N ARG A 305 -14.08 19.59 5.46
CA ARG A 305 -15.09 19.26 6.49
C ARG A 305 -16.54 19.54 6.05
N THR A 306 -16.82 19.70 4.76
CA THR A 306 -18.18 19.96 4.32
C THR A 306 -19.03 18.72 4.62
N PRO A 307 -20.02 18.80 5.53
CA PRO A 307 -20.99 17.74 5.63
C PRO A 307 -21.79 17.69 4.31
N PRO A 308 -22.24 16.49 3.88
CA PRO A 308 -23.20 16.38 2.78
C PRO A 308 -24.51 17.11 3.10
#